data_AF-N4U283-F1
#
_entry.id   AF-N4U283-F1
#
_cell.length_a   1.000
_cell.length_b   1.000
_cell.length_c   1.000
_cell.angle_alpha   90.00
_cell.angle_beta   90.00
_cell.angle_gamma   90.00
#
_symmetry.space_group_name_H-M   'P 1'
#
loop_
_entity.id
_entity.type
_entity.pdbx_description
1 polymer ?
#
loop_
_entity_poly.entity_id
_entity_poly.type
_entity_poly.pdbx_seq_one_letter_code
_entity_poly.pdbx_strand_id
1 'polypeptide(L)'
;MIGQAAREKTTKVIIADVAYVDSMGNGFILEDYVPSISSSFSKLYNACGVSNCVIWSPTQCALNIFPLFAVFIGLELLGWPKIKEIDTESEVWKLTTAAAKEVQMLDVCGEAGTQTAQATSESTFVQMFAYLEEKLRPLDFQAFNQFHHGGKVVEQDRMHIERCISQGVAEGKPMSALKTLLQSISH
;
A
#
# COMPACT_ATOMS: atom_id res chain seq x y z
N MET A 1 27.66 20.96 37.63
CA MET A 1 26.76 19.78 37.58
C MET A 1 26.04 19.73 36.23
N ILE A 2 26.76 19.46 35.13
CA ILE A 2 26.18 19.33 33.77
C ILE A 2 26.75 18.07 33.07
N GLY A 3 27.16 17.07 33.86
CA GLY A 3 27.92 15.90 33.36
C GLY A 3 27.29 14.54 33.61
N GLN A 4 26.18 14.48 34.36
CA GLN A 4 25.55 13.20 34.75
C GLN A 4 24.29 12.90 33.91
N ALA A 5 23.47 13.91 33.60
CA ALA A 5 22.26 13.72 32.78
C ALA A 5 22.55 13.40 31.30
N ALA A 6 23.71 13.80 30.77
CA ALA A 6 24.10 13.49 29.39
C ALA A 6 24.63 12.05 29.23
N ARG A 7 25.19 11.46 30.30
CA ARG A 7 25.75 10.09 30.28
C ARG A 7 24.69 8.99 30.43
N GLU A 8 23.55 9.29 31.05
CA GLU A 8 22.46 8.31 31.17
C GLU A 8 21.73 8.06 29.85
N LYS A 9 21.66 9.03 28.94
CA LYS A 9 21.03 8.84 27.62
C LYS A 9 21.85 7.97 26.67
N THR A 10 23.18 7.94 26.82
CA THR A 10 24.07 7.16 25.94
C THR A 10 24.16 5.69 26.36
N THR A 11 23.76 5.34 27.59
CA THR A 11 23.99 4.00 28.15
C THR A 11 22.86 3.01 27.86
N LYS A 12 21.67 3.46 27.47
CA LYS A 12 20.53 2.56 27.14
C LYS A 12 20.56 1.97 25.72
N VAL A 13 21.51 2.36 24.88
CA VAL A 13 21.63 1.82 23.50
C VAL A 13 22.42 0.49 23.46
N ILE A 14 22.98 0.04 24.59
CA ILE A 14 23.89 -1.12 24.64
C ILE A 14 23.15 -2.47 24.80
N ILE A 15 21.81 -2.48 24.91
CA ILE A 15 21.00 -3.70 25.03
C ILE A 15 19.81 -3.69 24.07
N ALA A 16 20.02 -3.26 22.84
CA ALA A 16 19.03 -3.40 21.78
C ALA A 16 19.65 -4.19 20.63
N ASP A 17 19.18 -5.42 20.41
CA ASP A 17 19.55 -6.22 19.24
C ASP A 17 18.99 -5.61 17.94
N VAL A 18 18.00 -4.71 18.07
CA VAL A 18 17.35 -4.01 16.96
C VAL A 18 17.16 -2.53 17.34
N ALA A 19 17.64 -1.65 16.48
CA ALA A 19 17.28 -0.23 16.48
C ALA A 19 16.40 0.05 15.26
N TYR A 20 15.28 0.73 15.46
CA TYR A 20 14.42 1.22 14.38
C TYR A 20 14.18 2.71 14.52
N VAL A 21 13.94 3.37 13.39
CA VAL A 21 13.58 4.79 13.32
C VAL A 21 12.23 4.86 12.62
N ASP A 22 11.28 5.59 13.20
CA ASP A 22 10.04 5.95 12.50
C ASP A 22 10.33 7.10 11.54
N SER A 23 10.30 6.81 10.23
CA SER A 23 10.58 7.75 9.14
C SER A 23 9.38 8.01 8.23
N MET A 24 8.23 7.40 8.51
CA MET A 24 7.06 7.40 7.61
C MET A 24 6.01 8.47 7.95
N GLY A 25 6.16 9.13 9.09
CA GLY A 25 5.26 10.17 9.57
C GLY A 25 3.98 9.61 10.20
N ASN A 26 3.05 9.11 9.37
CA ASN A 26 1.82 8.47 9.84
C ASN A 26 2.02 6.96 9.92
N GLY A 27 2.13 6.40 11.13
CA GLY A 27 2.29 4.96 11.34
C GLY A 27 0.97 4.19 11.45
N PHE A 28 -0.17 4.87 11.44
CA PHE A 28 -1.49 4.22 11.40
C PHE A 28 -2.49 5.01 10.56
N ILE A 29 -3.30 4.31 9.77
CA ILE A 29 -4.41 4.88 9.01
C ILE A 29 -5.69 4.25 9.53
N LEU A 30 -6.65 5.08 9.93
CA LEU A 30 -7.97 4.64 10.35
C LEU A 30 -9.00 5.15 9.36
N GLU A 31 -9.82 4.24 8.85
CA GLU A 31 -10.93 4.58 7.97
C GLU A 31 -12.12 5.12 8.77
N ASP A 32 -12.72 6.22 8.29
CA ASP A 32 -13.75 6.96 9.03
C ASP A 32 -15.17 6.43 8.85
N TYR A 33 -15.45 5.22 9.35
CA TYR A 33 -16.82 4.68 9.36
C TYR A 33 -17.70 5.29 10.46
N VAL A 34 -17.12 5.57 11.63
CA VAL A 34 -17.83 6.12 12.79
C VAL A 34 -17.01 7.28 13.36
N PRO A 35 -17.30 8.53 12.96
CA PRO A 35 -16.46 9.70 13.28
C PRO A 35 -16.13 9.89 14.75
N SER A 36 -17.06 9.60 15.65
CA SER A 36 -16.84 9.69 17.10
C SER A 36 -15.80 8.68 17.60
N ILE A 37 -15.83 7.45 17.09
CA ILE A 37 -14.89 6.38 17.45
C ILE A 37 -13.53 6.68 16.81
N SER A 38 -13.51 7.00 15.52
CA SER A 38 -12.25 7.26 14.80
C SER A 38 -11.50 8.46 15.37
N SER A 39 -12.21 9.54 15.72
CA SER A 39 -11.63 10.70 16.39
C SER A 39 -11.06 10.35 17.76
N SER A 40 -11.78 9.55 18.54
CA SER A 40 -11.34 9.15 19.88
C SER A 40 -10.10 8.26 19.82
N PHE A 41 -10.06 7.29 18.90
CA PHE A 41 -8.90 6.42 18.69
C PHE A 41 -7.68 7.21 18.22
N SER A 42 -7.82 8.05 17.20
CA SER A 42 -6.72 8.87 16.68
C SER A 42 -6.12 9.76 17.77
N LYS A 43 -6.95 10.40 18.60
CA LYS A 43 -6.49 11.19 19.76
C LYS A 43 -5.69 10.34 20.76
N LEU A 44 -6.17 9.14 21.08
CA LEU A 44 -5.51 8.24 22.01
C LEU A 44 -4.16 7.76 21.46
N TYR A 45 -4.11 7.33 20.21
CA TYR A 45 -2.89 6.87 19.55
C TYR A 45 -1.83 8.00 19.50
N ASN A 46 -2.25 9.19 19.08
CA ASN A 46 -1.35 10.33 18.87
C ASN A 46 -0.82 10.91 20.20
N ALA A 47 -1.46 10.61 21.33
CA ALA A 47 -1.03 11.09 22.65
C ALA A 47 0.36 10.54 23.06
N CYS A 48 0.82 9.42 22.50
CA CYS A 48 2.15 8.89 22.81
C CYS A 48 3.31 9.70 22.22
N GLY A 49 3.05 10.51 21.17
CA GLY A 49 4.05 11.34 20.49
C GLY A 49 5.15 10.57 19.75
N VAL A 50 5.05 9.25 19.61
CA VAL A 50 6.03 8.39 18.93
C VAL A 50 5.68 8.20 17.45
N SER A 51 4.39 7.99 17.14
CA SER A 51 3.85 7.77 15.80
C SER A 51 2.50 8.48 15.67
N ASN A 52 2.06 8.76 14.44
CA ASN A 52 0.77 9.39 14.15
C ASN A 52 -0.23 8.43 13.50
N CYS A 53 -1.46 8.50 13.99
CA CYS A 53 -2.66 7.97 13.38
C CYS A 53 -3.39 9.08 12.64
N VAL A 54 -3.62 8.87 11.34
CA VAL A 54 -4.48 9.72 10.51
C VAL A 54 -5.82 9.04 10.25
N ILE A 55 -6.81 9.87 9.96
CA ILE A 55 -8.15 9.42 9.59
C ILE A 55 -8.33 9.68 8.10
N TRP A 56 -8.71 8.64 7.35
CA TRP A 56 -9.06 8.73 5.94
C TRP A 56 -10.54 8.45 5.73
N SER A 57 -11.15 9.17 4.78
CA SER A 57 -12.49 8.81 4.33
C SER A 57 -12.47 7.46 3.61
N PRO A 58 -13.61 6.76 3.49
CA PRO A 58 -13.66 5.52 2.74
C PRO A 58 -13.20 5.65 1.28
N THR A 59 -13.53 6.78 0.65
CA THR A 59 -13.05 7.09 -0.70
C THR A 59 -11.53 7.24 -0.77
N GLN A 60 -10.90 7.86 0.23
CA GLN A 60 -9.44 7.96 0.29
C GLN A 60 -8.78 6.59 0.48
N CYS A 61 -9.33 5.74 1.36
CA CYS A 61 -8.85 4.37 1.53
C CYS A 61 -8.98 3.58 0.24
N ALA A 62 -10.16 3.58 -0.39
CA ALA A 62 -10.39 2.86 -1.64
C ALA A 62 -9.43 3.30 -2.74
N LEU A 63 -9.26 4.60 -2.92
CA LEU A 63 -8.39 5.17 -3.95
C LEU A 63 -6.91 4.79 -3.78
N ASN A 64 -6.40 4.79 -2.55
CA ASN A 64 -4.97 4.61 -2.29
C ASN A 64 -4.56 3.17 -2.01
N ILE A 65 -5.48 2.33 -1.51
CA ILE A 65 -5.17 0.96 -1.08
C ILE A 65 -5.60 -0.05 -2.13
N PHE A 66 -6.83 0.04 -2.66
CA PHE A 66 -7.38 -1.04 -3.49
C PHE A 66 -6.59 -1.31 -4.77
N PRO A 67 -6.08 -0.29 -5.50
CA PRO A 67 -5.28 -0.53 -6.70
C PRO A 67 -3.98 -1.31 -6.42
N LEU A 68 -3.45 -1.24 -5.19
CA LEU A 68 -2.21 -1.95 -4.82
C LEU A 68 -2.38 -3.46 -4.88
N PHE A 69 -3.57 -4.00 -4.63
CA PHE A 69 -3.81 -5.44 -4.76
C PHE A 69 -3.59 -5.94 -6.20
N ALA A 70 -3.93 -5.12 -7.21
CA ALA A 70 -3.61 -5.46 -8.60
C ALA A 70 -2.10 -5.41 -8.84
N VAL A 71 -1.42 -4.41 -8.27
CA VAL A 71 0.05 -4.28 -8.35
C VAL A 71 0.76 -5.48 -7.72
N PHE A 72 0.31 -5.96 -6.56
CA PHE A 72 0.90 -7.12 -5.91
C PHE A 72 0.72 -8.40 -6.73
N ILE A 73 -0.43 -8.60 -7.35
CA ILE A 73 -0.63 -9.70 -8.31
C ILE A 73 0.32 -9.57 -9.50
N GLY A 74 0.50 -8.36 -10.04
CA GLY A 74 1.46 -8.10 -11.11
C GLY A 74 2.90 -8.44 -10.72
N LEU A 75 3.30 -8.09 -9.51
CA LEU A 75 4.61 -8.44 -8.97
C LEU A 75 4.78 -9.95 -8.77
N GLU A 76 3.74 -10.65 -8.30
CA GLU A 76 3.74 -12.11 -8.21
C GLU A 76 3.99 -12.75 -9.58
N LEU A 77 3.28 -12.31 -10.62
CA LEU A 77 3.45 -12.80 -12.00
C LEU A 77 4.85 -12.57 -12.56
N LEU A 78 5.52 -11.50 -12.12
CA LEU A 78 6.89 -11.18 -12.51
C LEU A 78 7.94 -11.89 -11.64
N GLY A 79 7.53 -12.67 -10.63
CA GLY A 79 8.43 -13.34 -9.70
C GLY A 79 9.11 -12.39 -8.70
N TRP A 80 8.43 -11.30 -8.36
CA TRP A 80 8.90 -10.26 -7.43
C TRP A 80 10.28 -9.69 -7.79
N PRO A 81 10.44 -9.04 -8.96
CA PRO A 81 11.71 -8.42 -9.32
C PRO A 81 12.03 -7.25 -8.37
N LYS A 82 13.30 -6.81 -8.36
CA LYS A 82 13.63 -5.53 -7.72
C LYS A 82 12.91 -4.41 -8.46
N ILE A 83 12.51 -3.35 -7.75
CA ILE A 83 11.71 -2.26 -8.33
C ILE A 83 12.38 -1.64 -9.56
N LYS A 84 13.70 -1.44 -9.51
CA LYS A 84 14.49 -0.90 -10.64
C LYS A 84 14.61 -1.83 -11.86
N GLU A 85 14.24 -3.11 -11.72
CA GLU A 85 14.33 -4.14 -12.75
C GLU A 85 12.97 -4.40 -13.41
N ILE A 86 11.90 -3.75 -12.94
CA ILE A 86 10.57 -3.83 -13.56
C ILE A 86 10.61 -3.18 -14.94
N ASP A 87 10.34 -3.98 -15.97
CA ASP A 87 10.14 -3.49 -17.33
C ASP A 87 8.72 -2.94 -17.49
N THR A 88 8.60 -1.60 -17.53
CA THR A 88 7.31 -0.91 -17.68
C THR A 88 6.64 -1.15 -19.03
N GLU A 89 7.39 -1.62 -20.02
CA GLU A 89 6.87 -1.94 -21.35
C GLU A 89 6.39 -3.39 -21.49
N SER A 90 6.66 -4.24 -20.49
CA SER A 90 6.23 -5.64 -20.51
C SER A 90 4.71 -5.77 -20.50
N GLU A 91 4.20 -6.79 -21.19
CA GLU A 91 2.76 -7.08 -21.27
C GLU A 91 2.14 -7.30 -19.88
N VAL A 92 2.87 -7.97 -18.97
CA VAL A 92 2.41 -8.20 -17.59
C VAL A 92 2.26 -6.88 -16.84
N TRP A 93 3.21 -5.95 -16.97
CA TRP A 93 3.15 -4.68 -16.26
C TRP A 93 2.11 -3.71 -16.85
N LYS A 94 1.93 -3.71 -18.18
CA LYS A 94 0.85 -2.99 -18.85
C LYS A 94 -0.52 -3.50 -18.39
N LEU A 95 -0.70 -4.82 -18.31
CA LEU A 95 -1.93 -5.43 -17.79
C LEU A 95 -2.16 -5.04 -16.32
N THR A 96 -1.10 -5.09 -15.50
CA THR A 96 -1.14 -4.69 -14.09
C THR A 96 -1.60 -3.23 -13.93
N THR A 97 -1.02 -2.33 -14.73
CA THR A 97 -1.37 -0.91 -14.72
C THR A 97 -2.82 -0.69 -15.16
N ALA A 98 -3.26 -1.36 -16.23
CA ALA A 98 -4.64 -1.28 -16.70
C ALA A 98 -5.64 -1.79 -15.64
N ALA A 99 -5.33 -2.90 -14.97
CA ALA A 99 -6.13 -3.46 -13.89
C ALA A 99 -6.25 -2.51 -12.69
N ALA A 100 -5.13 -1.91 -12.26
CA ALA A 100 -5.13 -0.89 -11.21
C ALA A 100 -5.98 0.33 -11.57
N LYS A 101 -5.94 0.77 -12.84
CA LYS A 101 -6.79 1.85 -13.36
C LYS A 101 -8.28 1.48 -13.33
N GLU A 102 -8.64 0.26 -13.69
CA GLU A 102 -10.04 -0.20 -13.55
C GLU A 102 -10.54 -0.13 -12.10
N VAL A 103 -9.69 -0.47 -11.11
CA VAL A 103 -10.02 -0.32 -9.68
C VAL A 103 -10.18 1.15 -9.29
N GLN A 104 -9.28 2.04 -9.75
CA GLN A 104 -9.40 3.49 -9.50
C GLN A 104 -10.66 4.10 -10.10
N MET A 105 -11.21 3.50 -11.17
CA MET A 105 -12.44 3.92 -11.81
C MET A 105 -13.72 3.45 -11.09
N LEU A 106 -13.65 2.66 -10.01
CA LEU A 106 -14.82 2.26 -9.22
C LEU A 106 -15.50 3.46 -8.55
N ASP A 107 -16.82 3.42 -8.39
CA ASP A 107 -17.59 4.57 -7.88
C ASP A 107 -17.20 4.93 -6.44
N VAL A 108 -16.75 3.96 -5.64
CA VAL A 108 -16.23 4.17 -4.28
C VAL A 108 -15.01 5.12 -4.25
N CYS A 109 -14.23 5.17 -5.34
CA CYS A 109 -13.07 6.04 -5.50
C CYS A 109 -13.48 7.48 -5.92
N GLY A 110 -14.74 7.69 -6.29
CA GLY A 110 -15.29 8.99 -6.67
C GLY A 110 -14.60 9.66 -7.86
N GLU A 111 -14.85 10.96 -8.03
CA GLU A 111 -14.25 11.75 -9.13
C GLU A 111 -12.71 11.78 -9.06
N ALA A 112 -12.16 11.80 -7.85
CA ALA A 112 -10.72 11.74 -7.63
C ALA A 112 -10.12 10.44 -8.19
N GLY A 113 -10.83 9.32 -8.08
CA GLY A 113 -10.46 8.04 -8.70
C GLY A 113 -10.39 8.13 -10.22
N THR A 114 -11.38 8.77 -10.85
CA THR A 114 -11.39 8.97 -12.30
C THR A 114 -10.19 9.80 -12.77
N GLN A 115 -9.91 10.91 -12.08
CA GLN A 115 -8.75 11.76 -12.40
C GLN A 115 -7.43 11.01 -12.20
N THR A 116 -7.33 10.25 -11.11
CA THR A 116 -6.13 9.44 -10.80
C THR A 116 -5.92 8.34 -11.83
N ALA A 117 -6.98 7.66 -12.27
CA ALA A 117 -6.89 6.64 -13.32
C ALA A 117 -6.39 7.22 -14.64
N GLN A 118 -6.82 8.43 -15.01
CA GLN A 118 -6.33 9.13 -16.20
C GLN A 118 -4.85 9.48 -16.11
N ALA A 119 -4.39 9.89 -14.93
CA ALA A 119 -2.99 10.24 -14.68
C ALA A 119 -2.07 9.03 -14.45
N THR A 120 -2.63 7.88 -14.07
CA THR A 120 -1.87 6.65 -13.80
C THR A 120 -1.30 6.10 -15.11
N SER A 121 0.03 5.92 -15.09
CA SER A 121 0.85 5.36 -16.15
C SER A 121 1.62 4.15 -15.63
N GLU A 122 2.29 3.44 -16.54
CA GLU A 122 3.13 2.28 -16.25
C GLU A 122 4.29 2.65 -15.31
N SER A 123 4.69 3.92 -15.26
CA SER A 123 5.75 4.41 -14.36
C SER A 123 5.26 4.73 -12.94
N THR A 124 3.95 4.95 -12.75
CA THR A 124 3.39 5.52 -11.51
C THR A 124 3.70 4.65 -10.29
N PHE A 125 3.42 3.35 -10.37
CA PHE A 125 3.64 2.43 -9.23
C PHE A 125 5.12 2.09 -9.02
N VAL A 126 5.93 2.07 -10.08
CA VAL A 126 7.39 1.88 -9.97
C VAL A 126 8.01 3.05 -9.22
N GLN A 127 7.66 4.29 -9.56
CA GLN A 127 8.15 5.49 -8.88
C GLN A 127 7.71 5.52 -7.41
N MET A 128 6.44 5.17 -7.15
CA MET A 128 5.92 5.10 -5.79
C MET A 128 6.67 4.06 -4.94
N PHE A 129 6.91 2.85 -5.48
CA PHE A 129 7.62 1.80 -4.75
C PHE A 129 9.11 2.10 -4.60
N ALA A 130 9.75 2.77 -5.56
CA ALA A 130 11.13 3.23 -5.42
C ALA A 130 11.26 4.27 -4.29
N TYR A 131 10.31 5.19 -4.19
CA TYR A 131 10.24 6.14 -3.08
C TYR A 131 10.06 5.44 -1.73
N LEU A 132 9.17 4.44 -1.64
CA LEU A 132 8.95 3.68 -0.40
C LEU A 132 10.18 2.85 -0.02
N GLU A 133 10.84 2.20 -0.97
CA GLU A 133 12.08 1.45 -0.74
C GLU A 133 13.18 2.35 -0.15
N GLU A 134 13.30 3.59 -0.62
CA GLU A 134 14.25 4.56 -0.06
C GLU A 134 13.85 4.99 1.37
N LYS A 135 12.57 5.31 1.59
CA LYS A 135 12.08 5.84 2.88
C LYS A 135 12.06 4.82 4.00
N LEU A 136 11.86 3.55 3.67
CA LEU A 136 11.70 2.48 4.64
C LEU A 136 13.02 1.82 5.04
N ARG A 137 14.16 2.22 4.48
CA ARG A 137 15.47 1.68 4.89
C ARG A 137 15.66 1.77 6.42
N PRO A 138 16.18 0.72 7.07
CA PRO A 138 16.81 -0.47 6.48
C PRO A 138 15.86 -1.62 6.12
N LEU A 139 14.53 -1.43 6.20
CA LEU A 139 13.59 -2.46 5.75
C LEU A 139 13.82 -2.74 4.26
N ASP A 140 14.02 -4.02 3.93
CA ASP A 140 13.92 -4.49 2.56
C ASP A 140 12.44 -4.53 2.16
N PHE A 141 11.97 -3.41 1.58
CA PHE A 141 10.57 -3.23 1.23
C PHE A 141 10.08 -4.29 0.23
N GLN A 142 10.93 -4.66 -0.74
CA GLN A 142 10.57 -5.67 -1.73
C GLN A 142 10.44 -7.04 -1.04
N ALA A 143 11.42 -7.46 -0.24
CA ALA A 143 11.38 -8.76 0.41
C ALA A 143 10.25 -8.86 1.44
N PHE A 144 9.98 -7.75 2.13
CA PHE A 144 8.85 -7.65 3.05
C PHE A 144 7.51 -7.87 2.33
N ASN A 145 7.27 -7.19 1.20
CA ASN A 145 6.03 -7.36 0.46
C ASN A 145 5.94 -8.72 -0.23
N GLN A 146 7.04 -9.27 -0.75
CA GLN A 146 7.08 -10.62 -1.30
C GLN A 146 6.64 -11.65 -0.25
N PHE A 147 7.17 -11.57 0.97
CA PHE A 147 6.77 -12.47 2.05
C PHE A 147 5.28 -12.33 2.41
N HIS A 148 4.76 -11.10 2.46
CA HIS A 148 3.36 -10.85 2.79
C HIS A 148 2.44 -11.22 1.64
N HIS A 149 2.53 -10.50 0.53
CA HIS A 149 1.58 -10.54 -0.57
C HIS A 149 1.84 -11.70 -1.55
N GLY A 150 3.08 -12.17 -1.67
CA GLY A 150 3.42 -13.39 -2.43
C GLY A 150 3.28 -14.68 -1.62
N GLY A 151 2.84 -14.59 -0.36
CA GLY A 151 2.74 -15.74 0.53
C GLY A 151 1.60 -15.60 1.52
N LYS A 152 1.85 -14.93 2.64
CA LYS A 152 0.96 -14.92 3.81
C LYS A 152 -0.47 -14.44 3.52
N VAL A 153 -0.64 -13.42 2.70
CA VAL A 153 -1.93 -12.75 2.45
C VAL A 153 -2.40 -12.82 1.00
N VAL A 154 -1.77 -13.66 0.17
CA VAL A 154 -2.11 -13.79 -1.26
C VAL A 154 -3.60 -14.12 -1.50
N GLU A 155 -4.19 -14.97 -0.65
CA GLU A 155 -5.62 -15.29 -0.72
C GLU A 155 -6.51 -14.09 -0.36
N GLN A 156 -6.05 -13.22 0.56
CA GLN A 156 -6.77 -11.98 0.88
C GLN A 156 -6.67 -10.98 -0.28
N ASP A 157 -5.51 -10.89 -0.92
CA ASP A 157 -5.33 -10.05 -2.11
C ASP A 157 -6.27 -10.51 -3.24
N ARG A 158 -6.37 -11.83 -3.47
CA ARG A 158 -7.33 -12.42 -4.42
C ARG A 158 -8.77 -12.08 -4.07
N MET A 159 -9.18 -12.29 -2.82
CA MET A 159 -10.53 -11.95 -2.35
C MET A 159 -10.86 -10.46 -2.55
N HIS A 160 -9.90 -9.56 -2.31
CA HIS A 160 -10.08 -8.13 -2.52
C HIS A 160 -10.30 -7.81 -4.01
N ILE A 161 -9.55 -8.46 -4.90
CA ILE A 161 -9.68 -8.29 -6.34
C ILE A 161 -11.01 -8.84 -6.86
N GLU A 162 -11.44 -10.02 -6.40
CA GLU A 162 -12.75 -10.59 -6.71
C GLU A 162 -13.91 -9.68 -6.27
N ARG A 163 -13.78 -9.04 -5.10
CA ARG A 163 -14.74 -8.05 -4.63
C ARG A 163 -14.76 -6.81 -5.54
N CYS A 164 -13.60 -6.30 -5.94
CA CYS A 164 -13.50 -5.18 -6.87
C CYS A 164 -14.12 -5.52 -8.23
N ILE A 165 -13.90 -6.75 -8.73
CA ILE A 165 -14.53 -7.25 -9.96
C ILE A 165 -16.05 -7.26 -9.83
N SER A 166 -16.56 -7.85 -8.74
CA SER A 166 -18.00 -7.96 -8.50
C SER A 166 -18.67 -6.59 -8.38
N GLN A 167 -18.01 -5.66 -7.68
CA GLN A 167 -18.47 -4.28 -7.56
C GLN A 167 -18.47 -3.57 -8.92
N GLY A 168 -17.38 -3.63 -9.68
CA GLY A 168 -17.32 -3.00 -11.01
C GLY A 168 -18.40 -3.54 -11.95
N VAL A 169 -18.65 -4.86 -11.95
CA VAL A 169 -19.74 -5.45 -12.75
C VAL A 169 -21.11 -4.92 -12.33
N ALA A 170 -21.36 -4.76 -11.02
CA ALA A 170 -22.60 -4.18 -10.53
C ALA A 170 -22.75 -2.69 -10.91
N GLU A 171 -21.64 -1.97 -11.03
CA GLU A 171 -21.55 -0.59 -11.52
C GLU A 171 -21.61 -0.48 -13.07
N GLY A 172 -21.76 -1.60 -13.79
CA GLY A 172 -21.78 -1.63 -15.25
C GLY A 172 -20.41 -1.52 -15.92
N LYS A 173 -19.32 -1.69 -15.16
CA LYS A 173 -17.93 -1.68 -15.62
C LYS A 173 -17.46 -3.12 -15.88
N PRO A 174 -16.82 -3.41 -17.02
CA PRO A 174 -16.50 -4.80 -17.41
C PRO A 174 -15.40 -5.44 -16.55
N MET A 175 -14.47 -4.64 -16.00
CA MET A 175 -13.31 -5.10 -15.21
C MET A 175 -12.44 -6.12 -15.96
N SER A 176 -12.21 -5.89 -17.27
CA SER A 176 -11.61 -6.88 -18.17
C SER A 176 -10.13 -7.10 -17.86
N ALA A 177 -9.37 -6.02 -17.63
CA ALA A 177 -7.95 -6.13 -17.28
C ALA A 177 -7.78 -6.80 -15.93
N LEU A 178 -8.58 -6.42 -14.95
CA LEU A 178 -8.54 -6.98 -13.59
C LEU A 178 -8.88 -8.47 -13.56
N LYS A 179 -9.91 -8.89 -14.33
CA LYS A 179 -10.25 -10.32 -14.51
C LYS A 179 -9.11 -11.10 -15.17
N THR A 180 -8.52 -10.54 -16.22
CA THR A 180 -7.42 -11.19 -16.96
C THR A 180 -6.19 -11.34 -16.06
N LEU A 181 -5.87 -10.31 -15.26
CA LEU A 181 -4.78 -10.34 -14.32
C LEU A 181 -4.97 -11.43 -13.24
N LEU A 182 -6.17 -11.51 -12.64
CA LEU A 182 -6.50 -12.54 -11.64
C LEU A 182 -6.43 -13.97 -12.21
N GLN A 183 -6.86 -14.16 -13.47
CA GLN A 183 -6.78 -15.46 -14.14
C GLN A 183 -5.32 -15.89 -14.37
N SER A 184 -4.43 -14.94 -14.58
CA SER A 184 -3.02 -15.21 -14.91
C SER A 184 -2.25 -15.84 -13.74
N ILE A 185 -2.68 -15.63 -12.49
CA ILE A 185 -2.07 -16.26 -11.30
C ILE A 185 -2.71 -17.59 -10.90
N SER A 186 -3.68 -18.10 -11.66
CA SER A 186 -4.39 -19.35 -11.34
C SER A 186 -3.81 -20.59 -12.05
N HIS A 187 -2.53 -20.51 -12.46
CA HIS A 187 -1.77 -21.55 -13.15
C HIS A 187 -0.48 -21.90 -12.42
#